data_AF-A0A6V7LDM6-F1
#
_entry.id   AF-A0A6V7LDM6-F1
#
_cell.length_a   1.000
_cell.length_b   1.000
_cell.length_c   1.000
_cell.angle_alpha   90.00
_cell.angle_beta   90.00
_cell.angle_gamma   90.00
#
_symmetry.space_group_name_H-M   'P 1'
#
loop_
_entity.id
_entity.type
_entity.pdbx_description
1 polymer ?
#
loop_
_entity_poly.entity_id
_entity_poly.type
_entity_poly.pdbx_seq_one_letter_code
_entity_poly.pdbx_strand_id
1 'polypeptide(L)'
;PVLIDVPHFASISGKEREIIILRSENGENWKEHDNSHENDDTLFNTPHDSQMSALYTGRITRIITTEFPQYFAIISRIKQEVHVIGADGGILMSSVAPNVQAVFPPGALTKKIKVGLQAHVIPAELTAKLLGNCVAVSPVITIEPRRRKFHKPITLTIPVPQAANKGMINQYQSGETPTLRLLCSIAGGTSEAQWEDVTG
;
A
#
# COMPACT_ATOMS: atom_id res chain seq x y z
N PRO A 1 0.48 16.19 -25.50
CA PRO A 1 0.59 14.87 -24.85
C PRO A 1 -0.01 13.78 -25.75
N VAL A 2 0.54 12.58 -25.74
CA VAL A 2 -0.02 11.40 -26.42
C VAL A 2 -0.59 10.42 -25.40
N LEU A 3 -1.58 9.63 -25.82
CA LEU A 3 -2.24 8.61 -25.02
C LEU A 3 -1.77 7.23 -25.45
N ILE A 4 -1.38 6.40 -24.47
CA ILE A 4 -1.04 4.99 -24.68
C ILE A 4 -1.94 4.16 -23.79
N ASP A 5 -2.89 3.45 -24.40
CA ASP A 5 -3.75 2.50 -23.70
C ASP A 5 -3.08 1.13 -23.69
N VAL A 6 -2.87 0.59 -22.48
CA VAL A 6 -2.18 -0.68 -22.29
C VAL A 6 -3.09 -1.63 -21.49
N PRO A 7 -3.39 -2.82 -22.02
CA PRO A 7 -4.20 -3.78 -21.30
C PRO A 7 -3.37 -4.44 -20.20
N HIS A 8 -4.01 -4.77 -19.08
CA HIS A 8 -3.35 -5.48 -17.98
C HIS A 8 -4.22 -6.62 -17.43
N PHE A 9 -3.56 -7.54 -16.74
CA PHE A 9 -4.20 -8.72 -16.16
C PHE A 9 -4.30 -8.66 -14.63
N ALA A 10 -3.80 -7.58 -14.02
CA ALA A 10 -3.81 -7.40 -12.58
C ALA A 10 -5.25 -7.43 -12.03
N SER A 11 -5.47 -8.21 -10.98
CA SER A 11 -6.68 -8.13 -10.17
C SER A 11 -6.55 -6.96 -9.20
N ILE A 12 -7.26 -5.88 -9.52
CA ILE A 12 -7.37 -4.67 -8.71
C ILE A 12 -8.81 -4.46 -8.23
N SER A 13 -9.57 -5.56 -8.15
CA SER A 13 -10.92 -5.53 -7.58
C SER A 13 -10.84 -5.18 -6.11
N GLY A 14 -11.48 -4.08 -5.70
CA GLY A 14 -11.35 -3.53 -4.35
C GLY A 14 -10.18 -2.53 -4.27
N LYS A 15 -10.29 -1.53 -3.40
CA LYS A 15 -9.33 -0.40 -3.33
C LYS A 15 -7.96 -0.77 -2.76
N GLU A 16 -7.70 -2.05 -2.49
CA GLU A 16 -6.52 -2.57 -1.78
C GLU A 16 -5.23 -2.55 -2.60
N ARG A 17 -5.35 -2.61 -3.93
CA ARG A 17 -4.22 -2.53 -4.86
C ARG A 17 -4.37 -1.34 -5.78
N GLU A 18 -3.25 -0.82 -6.22
CA GLU A 18 -3.17 0.21 -7.24
C GLU A 18 -2.28 -0.22 -8.39
N ILE A 19 -2.50 0.40 -9.54
CA ILE A 19 -1.59 0.36 -10.66
C ILE A 19 -0.75 1.63 -10.62
N ILE A 20 0.56 1.47 -10.72
CA ILE A 20 1.49 2.55 -11.01
C ILE A 20 2.18 2.32 -12.34
N ILE A 21 2.65 3.40 -12.93
CA ILE A 21 3.44 3.38 -14.15
C ILE A 21 4.88 3.72 -13.76
N LEU A 22 5.83 2.87 -14.14
CA LEU A 22 7.25 3.17 -14.08
C LEU A 22 7.76 3.47 -15.48
N ARG A 23 8.78 4.34 -15.58
CA ARG A 23 9.52 4.61 -16.81
C ARG A 23 11.02 4.48 -16.61
N SER A 24 11.72 4.11 -17.67
CA SER A 24 13.19 4.06 -17.72
C SER A 24 13.71 4.61 -19.05
N GLU A 25 14.70 5.50 -18.97
CA GLU A 25 15.35 6.10 -20.14
C GLU A 25 16.47 5.22 -20.72
N ASN A 26 16.96 4.25 -19.93
CA ASN A 26 18.12 3.43 -20.29
C ASN A 26 17.95 1.92 -20.01
N GLY A 27 16.81 1.51 -19.44
CA GLY A 27 16.53 0.12 -19.03
C GLY A 27 17.11 -0.29 -17.67
N GLU A 28 17.95 0.55 -17.06
CA GLU A 28 18.63 0.22 -15.79
C GLU A 28 17.96 0.92 -14.60
N ASN A 29 17.67 2.22 -14.75
CA ASN A 29 17.09 3.03 -13.68
C ASN A 29 15.61 3.25 -13.91
N TRP A 30 14.79 2.94 -12.91
CA TRP A 30 13.34 3.06 -12.97
C TRP A 30 12.85 4.15 -12.02
N LYS A 31 11.96 5.01 -12.50
CA LYS A 31 11.27 6.03 -11.71
C LYS A 31 9.77 5.97 -11.97
N GLU A 32 8.98 6.40 -10.99
CA GLU A 32 7.54 6.54 -11.16
C GLU A 32 7.26 7.58 -12.26
N HIS A 33 6.41 7.21 -13.20
CA HIS A 33 5.95 8.10 -14.27
C HIS A 33 4.79 8.93 -13.72
N ASP A 34 5.00 10.24 -13.71
CA ASP A 34 4.00 11.18 -13.22
C ASP A 34 2.91 11.37 -14.26
N ASN A 35 1.77 10.71 -14.02
CA ASN A 35 0.58 10.84 -14.85
C ASN A 35 -0.29 12.04 -14.42
N SER A 36 0.16 12.88 -13.49
CA SER A 36 -0.63 14.01 -12.93
C SER A 36 -0.21 15.37 -13.48
N HIS A 37 1.02 15.51 -13.97
CA HIS A 37 1.67 16.82 -13.99
C HIS A 37 1.23 17.79 -15.10
N GLU A 38 0.48 17.38 -16.14
CA GLU A 38 0.14 18.29 -17.26
C GLU A 38 -1.19 17.95 -17.98
N ASN A 39 -2.16 17.34 -17.30
CA ASN A 39 -3.33 16.82 -17.98
C ASN A 39 -4.49 17.81 -17.99
N ASP A 40 -4.73 18.37 -19.18
CA ASP A 40 -6.05 18.78 -19.60
C ASP A 40 -7.02 17.60 -19.36
N ASP A 41 -7.98 17.75 -18.44
CA ASP A 41 -8.95 16.71 -18.09
C ASP A 41 -9.65 16.14 -19.34
N THR A 42 -9.68 16.89 -20.44
CA THR A 42 -10.20 16.44 -21.74
C THR A 42 -9.48 15.20 -22.29
N LEU A 43 -8.16 15.09 -22.11
CA LEU A 43 -7.36 13.95 -22.60
C LEU A 43 -7.58 12.70 -21.75
N PHE A 44 -7.70 12.85 -20.43
CA PHE A 44 -8.04 11.75 -19.55
C PHE A 44 -9.42 11.17 -19.86
N ASN A 45 -10.38 12.04 -20.15
CA ASN A 45 -11.76 11.67 -20.46
C ASN A 45 -11.95 11.17 -21.91
N THR A 46 -10.88 11.04 -22.71
CA THR A 46 -10.99 10.46 -24.05
C THR A 46 -11.52 9.01 -23.93
N PRO A 47 -12.58 8.60 -24.64
CA PRO A 47 -13.08 7.24 -24.54
C PRO A 47 -12.01 6.20 -24.89
N HIS A 48 -11.97 5.09 -24.15
CA HIS A 48 -11.17 3.94 -24.56
C HIS A 48 -11.73 3.34 -25.86
N ASP A 49 -10.87 2.68 -26.63
CA ASP A 49 -11.31 1.86 -27.75
C ASP A 49 -12.30 0.79 -27.26
N SER A 50 -13.49 0.76 -27.86
CA SER A 50 -14.60 -0.10 -27.43
C SER A 50 -14.31 -1.59 -27.61
N GLN A 51 -13.59 -1.97 -28.68
CA GLN A 51 -13.17 -3.35 -28.90
C GLN A 51 -12.15 -3.78 -27.86
N MET A 52 -11.17 -2.92 -27.59
CA MET A 52 -10.16 -3.17 -26.57
C MET A 52 -10.78 -3.28 -25.17
N SER A 53 -11.67 -2.36 -24.81
CA SER A 53 -12.39 -2.37 -23.53
C SER A 53 -13.21 -3.66 -23.34
N ALA A 54 -13.84 -4.16 -24.41
CA ALA A 54 -14.57 -5.42 -24.39
C ALA A 54 -13.64 -6.63 -24.20
N LEU A 55 -12.52 -6.69 -24.94
CA LEU A 55 -11.56 -7.80 -24.89
C LEU A 55 -10.88 -7.93 -23.52
N TYR A 56 -10.55 -6.81 -22.87
CA TYR A 56 -9.83 -6.79 -21.61
C TYR A 56 -10.71 -6.50 -20.39
N THR A 57 -12.03 -6.56 -20.57
CA THR A 57 -13.03 -6.33 -19.51
C THR A 57 -12.75 -5.03 -18.73
N GLY A 58 -12.39 -3.96 -19.45
CA GLY A 58 -12.04 -2.66 -18.88
C GLY A 58 -10.70 -2.59 -18.12
N ARG A 59 -9.89 -3.65 -18.07
CA ARG A 59 -8.56 -3.65 -17.43
C ARG A 59 -7.51 -3.02 -18.34
N ILE A 60 -7.66 -1.71 -18.54
CA ILE A 60 -6.80 -0.90 -19.40
C ILE A 60 -6.24 0.23 -18.55
N THR A 61 -4.93 0.43 -18.59
CA THR A 61 -4.26 1.56 -17.98
C THR A 61 -3.84 2.53 -19.07
N ARG A 62 -4.20 3.81 -18.90
CA ARG A 62 -3.81 4.89 -19.80
C ARG A 62 -2.57 5.59 -19.29
N ILE A 63 -1.54 5.62 -20.13
CA ILE A 63 -0.33 6.40 -19.91
C ILE A 63 -0.46 7.70 -20.72
N ILE A 64 -0.29 8.85 -20.08
CA ILE A 64 -0.25 10.14 -20.75
C ILE A 64 1.17 10.68 -20.68
N THR A 65 1.79 10.89 -21.83
CA THR A 65 3.18 11.33 -21.88
C THR A 65 3.43 12.37 -22.97
N THR A 66 4.40 13.25 -22.76
CA THR A 66 4.93 14.20 -23.76
C THR A 66 6.22 13.69 -24.39
N GLU A 67 6.89 12.74 -23.75
CA GLU A 67 8.16 12.17 -24.18
C GLU A 67 8.12 10.64 -24.09
N PHE A 68 8.78 9.97 -25.03
CA PHE A 68 8.87 8.51 -25.03
C PHE A 68 10.16 8.05 -24.33
N PRO A 69 10.08 7.44 -23.13
CA PRO A 69 11.21 6.74 -22.54
C PRO A 69 11.50 5.46 -23.35
N GLN A 70 12.67 4.87 -23.13
CA GLN A 70 13.00 3.57 -23.71
C GLN A 70 12.02 2.48 -23.25
N TYR A 71 11.59 2.53 -21.99
CA TYR A 71 10.64 1.56 -21.43
C TYR A 71 9.57 2.20 -20.53
N PHE A 72 8.37 1.62 -20.60
CA PHE A 72 7.33 1.74 -19.60
C PHE A 72 7.08 0.38 -18.95
N ALA A 73 6.67 0.38 -17.68
CA ALA A 73 6.22 -0.81 -16.98
C ALA A 73 4.97 -0.49 -16.14
N ILE A 74 3.98 -1.39 -16.20
CA ILE A 74 2.74 -1.30 -15.44
C ILE A 74 2.85 -2.25 -14.26
N ILE A 75 2.84 -1.69 -13.06
CA ILE A 75 3.09 -2.45 -11.84
C ILE A 75 1.85 -2.41 -10.95
N SER A 76 1.38 -3.57 -10.54
CA SER A 76 0.37 -3.68 -9.48
C SER A 76 1.06 -3.83 -8.12
N ARG A 77 0.71 -2.96 -7.16
CA ARG A 77 1.20 -3.01 -5.79
C ARG A 77 0.07 -2.79 -4.78
N ILE A 78 0.34 -3.02 -3.50
CA ILE A 78 -0.58 -2.61 -2.42
C ILE A 78 -0.75 -1.09 -2.47
N LYS A 79 -1.98 -0.62 -2.23
CA LYS A 79 -2.28 0.81 -2.17
C LYS A 79 -1.36 1.50 -1.16
N GLN A 80 -0.74 2.58 -1.60
CA GLN A 80 0.21 3.33 -0.78
C GLN A 80 -0.23 4.79 -0.65
N GLU A 81 -0.57 5.20 0.56
CA GLU A 81 -0.81 6.61 0.87
C GLU A 81 0.52 7.32 1.09
N VAL A 82 0.87 8.25 0.20
CA VAL A 82 2.16 8.98 0.24
C VAL A 82 1.93 10.43 0.62
N HIS A 83 2.61 10.90 1.67
CA HIS A 83 2.62 12.31 2.07
C HIS A 83 4.06 12.80 2.25
N VAL A 84 4.28 14.09 2.00
CA VAL A 84 5.56 14.73 2.33
C VAL A 84 5.51 15.22 3.77
N ILE A 85 6.27 14.57 4.66
CA ILE A 85 6.31 14.88 6.10
C ILE A 85 7.68 15.47 6.45
N GLY A 86 7.70 16.53 7.26
CA GLY A 86 8.91 17.25 7.68
C GLY A 86 9.05 17.37 9.19
N ALA A 87 9.77 18.40 9.62
CA ALA A 87 10.03 18.67 11.04
C ALA A 87 8.77 18.99 11.85
N ASP A 88 7.73 19.51 11.21
CA ASP A 88 6.45 19.82 11.86
C ASP A 88 5.64 18.57 12.24
N GLY A 89 6.08 17.38 11.79
CA GLY A 89 5.33 16.14 11.95
C GLY A 89 4.22 16.01 10.90
N GLY A 90 3.34 15.04 11.11
CA GLY A 90 2.27 14.74 10.17
C GLY A 90 1.52 13.46 10.53
N ILE A 91 0.41 13.24 9.82
CA ILE A 91 -0.45 12.08 10.02
C ILE A 91 -0.70 11.42 8.66
N LEU A 92 -0.55 10.10 8.62
CA LEU A 92 -0.93 9.25 7.50
C LEU A 92 -2.11 8.38 7.92
N MET A 93 -3.17 8.35 7.11
CA MET A 93 -4.33 7.49 7.32
C MET A 93 -4.54 6.63 6.08
N SER A 94 -4.86 5.36 6.28
CA SER A 94 -5.11 4.47 5.15
C SER A 94 -6.51 4.67 4.58
N SER A 95 -6.61 4.75 3.25
CA SER A 95 -7.88 4.84 2.53
C SER A 95 -8.63 3.51 2.44
N VAL A 96 -7.93 2.38 2.62
CA VAL A 96 -8.47 1.02 2.52
C VAL A 96 -8.85 0.45 3.89
N ALA A 97 -8.21 0.93 4.96
CA ALA A 97 -8.50 0.56 6.33
C ALA A 97 -8.50 1.82 7.22
N PRO A 98 -9.67 2.48 7.42
CA PRO A 98 -9.74 3.80 8.07
C PRO A 98 -9.22 3.83 9.52
N ASN A 99 -9.21 2.69 10.20
CA ASN A 99 -8.68 2.56 11.57
C ASN A 99 -7.16 2.38 11.60
N VAL A 100 -6.49 2.36 10.44
CA VAL A 100 -5.03 2.30 10.32
C VAL A 100 -4.49 3.71 10.15
N GLN A 101 -3.59 4.09 11.07
CA GLN A 101 -2.98 5.42 11.11
C GLN A 101 -1.52 5.34 11.54
N ALA A 102 -0.70 6.26 11.02
CA ALA A 102 0.63 6.53 11.50
C ALA A 102 0.78 8.03 11.83
N VAL A 103 1.19 8.34 13.06
CA VAL A 103 1.36 9.70 13.56
C VAL A 103 2.86 9.97 13.79
N PHE A 104 3.35 11.01 13.13
CA PHE A 104 4.72 11.50 13.23
C PHE A 104 4.70 12.77 14.09
N PRO A 105 5.21 12.74 15.33
CA PRO A 105 5.24 13.93 16.15
C PRO A 105 6.24 14.97 15.62
N PRO A 106 6.09 16.26 15.99
CA PRO A 106 7.07 17.29 15.63
C PRO A 106 8.48 16.91 16.07
N GLY A 107 9.44 17.01 15.15
CA GLY A 107 10.84 16.64 15.33
C GLY A 107 11.15 15.14 15.14
N ALA A 108 10.18 14.31 14.74
CA ALA A 108 10.47 12.91 14.34
C ALA A 108 11.36 12.84 13.09
N LEU A 109 11.22 13.82 12.21
CA LEU A 109 12.00 14.02 10.99
C LEU A 109 12.68 15.39 11.02
N THR A 110 13.84 15.51 10.37
CA THR A 110 14.57 16.79 10.23
C THR A 110 14.49 17.35 8.81
N LYS A 111 14.24 16.49 7.82
CA LYS A 111 14.06 16.86 6.41
C LYS A 111 12.66 16.47 5.96
N LYS A 112 12.11 17.26 5.03
CA LYS A 112 10.89 16.91 4.31
C LYS A 112 11.18 15.71 3.41
N ILE A 113 10.52 14.58 3.65
CA ILE A 113 10.65 13.36 2.85
C ILE A 113 9.29 12.80 2.48
N LYS A 114 9.21 12.05 1.38
CA LYS A 114 8.04 11.23 1.07
C LYS A 114 8.00 10.06 2.05
N VAL A 115 6.89 9.93 2.77
CA VAL A 115 6.59 8.80 3.65
C VAL A 115 5.35 8.11 3.11
N GLY A 116 5.42 6.80 2.99
CA GLY A 116 4.31 5.95 2.55
C GLY A 116 3.72 5.15 3.71
N LEU A 117 2.40 5.06 3.76
CA LEU A 117 1.67 4.06 4.55
C LEU A 117 1.02 3.08 3.58
N GLN A 118 1.18 1.79 3.83
CA GLN A 118 0.46 0.74 3.13
C GLN A 118 -0.33 -0.07 4.16
N ALA A 119 -1.57 -0.44 3.82
CA ALA A 119 -2.37 -1.36 4.60
C ALA A 119 -2.86 -2.49 3.69
N HIS A 120 -2.37 -3.72 3.95
CA HIS A 120 -2.85 -4.91 3.27
C HIS A 120 -3.83 -5.65 4.17
N VAL A 121 -5.13 -5.51 3.86
CA VAL A 121 -6.20 -6.19 4.59
C VAL A 121 -6.18 -7.68 4.24
N ILE A 122 -6.17 -8.53 5.25
CA ILE A 122 -6.20 -9.98 5.08
C ILE A 122 -7.65 -10.45 5.32
N PRO A 123 -8.31 -11.09 4.34
CA PRO A 123 -9.65 -11.63 4.52
C PRO A 123 -9.70 -12.67 5.65
N ALA A 124 -10.70 -12.57 6.51
CA ALA A 124 -10.87 -13.47 7.65
C ALA A 124 -11.09 -14.92 7.18
N GLU A 125 -11.82 -15.11 6.07
CA GLU A 125 -12.09 -16.41 5.46
C GLU A 125 -10.81 -17.06 4.92
N LEU A 126 -9.87 -16.25 4.39
CA LEU A 126 -8.58 -16.75 3.93
C LEU A 126 -7.74 -17.25 5.10
N THR A 127 -7.72 -16.48 6.20
CA THR A 127 -7.02 -16.85 7.43
C THR A 127 -7.62 -18.15 8.01
N ALA A 128 -8.95 -18.21 8.12
CA ALA A 128 -9.65 -19.39 8.62
C ALA A 128 -9.40 -20.64 7.75
N LYS A 129 -9.35 -20.47 6.43
CA LYS A 129 -9.05 -21.57 5.50
C LYS A 129 -7.62 -22.11 5.64
N LEU A 130 -6.65 -21.25 5.94
CA LEU A 130 -5.24 -21.63 6.01
C LEU A 130 -4.80 -22.09 7.41
N LEU A 131 -5.29 -21.43 8.46
CA LEU A 131 -4.82 -21.58 9.84
C LEU A 131 -5.90 -22.10 10.80
N GLY A 132 -7.11 -22.37 10.29
CA GLY A 132 -8.26 -22.71 11.11
C GLY A 132 -8.82 -21.50 11.85
N ASN A 133 -9.82 -21.74 12.70
CA ASN A 133 -10.54 -20.65 13.36
C ASN A 133 -9.77 -20.02 14.54
N CYS A 134 -8.72 -20.67 15.04
CA CYS A 134 -7.99 -20.23 16.23
C CYS A 134 -7.07 -19.02 16.02
N VAL A 135 -6.91 -18.58 14.76
CA VAL A 135 -6.01 -17.47 14.41
C VAL A 135 -6.81 -16.38 13.71
N ALA A 136 -6.67 -15.16 14.22
CA ALA A 136 -7.10 -13.95 13.55
C ALA A 136 -5.88 -13.07 13.34
N VAL A 137 -5.84 -12.35 12.21
CA VAL A 137 -4.78 -11.41 11.89
C VAL A 137 -5.36 -10.02 11.64
N SER A 138 -4.63 -8.99 12.03
CA SER A 138 -4.92 -7.61 11.63
C SER A 138 -4.46 -7.39 10.18
N PRO A 139 -4.81 -6.25 9.55
CA PRO A 139 -4.12 -5.82 8.35
C PRO A 139 -2.60 -5.78 8.57
N VAL A 140 -1.84 -6.13 7.55
CA VAL A 140 -0.39 -5.92 7.53
C VAL A 140 -0.14 -4.47 7.16
N ILE A 141 0.57 -3.75 8.02
CA ILE A 141 0.92 -2.35 7.80
C ILE A 141 2.40 -2.21 7.46
N THR A 142 2.71 -1.36 6.48
CA THR A 142 4.09 -1.05 6.09
C THR A 142 4.29 0.46 6.08
N ILE A 143 5.37 0.93 6.73
CA ILE A 143 5.84 2.31 6.62
C ILE A 143 7.02 2.33 5.66
N GLU A 144 6.89 3.05 4.56
CA GLU A 144 7.93 3.25 3.56
C GLU A 144 8.56 4.66 3.67
N PRO A 145 9.88 4.83 3.48
CA PRO A 145 10.84 3.77 3.22
C PRO A 145 11.15 2.93 4.47
N ARG A 146 11.18 1.60 4.30
CA ARG A 146 11.64 0.67 5.35
C ARG A 146 13.12 0.93 5.72
N ARG A 147 13.55 0.40 6.87
CA ARG A 147 14.89 0.58 7.46
C ARG A 147 15.26 2.04 7.78
N ARG A 148 14.26 2.88 8.04
CA ARG A 148 14.46 4.26 8.49
C ARG A 148 14.41 4.35 10.03
N LYS A 149 15.40 5.02 10.61
CA LYS A 149 15.35 5.46 12.03
C LYS A 149 14.72 6.86 12.12
N PHE A 150 13.78 7.06 13.03
CA PHE A 150 13.20 8.36 13.34
C PHE A 150 13.85 8.95 14.59
N HIS A 151 13.88 10.28 14.69
CA HIS A 151 14.48 10.97 15.84
C HIS A 151 13.57 10.96 17.08
N LYS A 152 12.27 10.70 16.89
CA LYS A 152 11.28 10.50 17.93
C LYS A 152 10.42 9.27 17.60
N PRO A 153 9.87 8.58 18.61
CA PRO A 153 8.91 7.50 18.38
C PRO A 153 7.73 7.97 17.54
N ILE A 154 7.30 7.15 16.59
CA ILE A 154 6.06 7.35 15.84
C ILE A 154 4.96 6.50 16.49
N THR A 155 3.72 6.95 16.39
CA THR A 155 2.58 6.19 16.91
C THR A 155 1.86 5.49 15.76
N LEU A 156 1.67 4.19 15.88
CA LEU A 156 0.91 3.39 14.92
C LEU A 156 -0.40 2.95 15.56
N THR A 157 -1.50 3.11 14.83
CA THR A 157 -2.82 2.59 15.20
C THR A 157 -3.18 1.48 14.23
N ILE A 158 -3.45 0.29 14.78
CA ILE A 158 -3.81 -0.91 14.03
C ILE A 158 -5.07 -1.48 14.66
N PRO A 159 -6.11 -1.83 13.87
CA PRO A 159 -7.28 -2.50 14.42
C PRO A 159 -6.87 -3.88 14.95
N VAL A 160 -7.40 -4.25 16.12
CA VAL A 160 -7.18 -5.60 16.66
C VAL A 160 -7.74 -6.66 15.70
N PRO A 161 -7.10 -7.85 15.62
CA PRO A 161 -7.61 -8.94 14.81
C PRO A 161 -9.06 -9.31 15.16
N GLN A 162 -9.83 -9.73 14.16
CA GLN A 162 -11.19 -10.24 14.37
C GLN A 162 -11.29 -11.65 13.80
N ALA A 163 -11.65 -12.61 14.65
CA ALA A 163 -11.89 -13.98 14.22
C ALA A 163 -13.09 -14.07 13.26
N ALA A 164 -13.01 -14.97 12.27
CA ALA A 164 -14.10 -15.21 11.32
C ALA A 164 -15.40 -15.65 12.02
N ASN A 165 -15.28 -16.40 13.13
CA ASN A 165 -16.41 -16.86 13.92
C ASN A 165 -16.65 -15.96 15.14
N LYS A 166 -17.81 -15.29 15.17
CA LYS A 166 -18.29 -14.43 16.27
C LYS A 166 -18.48 -15.14 17.62
N GLY A 167 -18.35 -16.47 17.68
CA GLY A 167 -18.45 -17.28 18.89
C GLY A 167 -17.13 -17.44 19.66
N MET A 168 -16.00 -17.02 19.09
CA MET A 168 -14.74 -16.95 19.82
C MET A 168 -14.72 -15.72 20.72
N ILE A 169 -14.46 -15.92 22.01
CA ILE A 169 -14.30 -14.82 22.95
C ILE A 169 -12.98 -14.11 22.61
N ASN A 170 -13.07 -12.97 21.94
CA ASN A 170 -11.95 -12.05 21.69
C ASN A 170 -11.65 -11.23 22.96
N GLN A 171 -11.39 -11.89 24.09
CA GLN A 171 -10.89 -11.22 25.30
C GLN A 171 -9.38 -10.99 25.16
N TYR A 172 -9.02 -9.92 24.44
CA TYR A 172 -7.62 -9.46 24.38
C TYR A 172 -7.20 -8.69 25.64
N GLN A 173 -8.14 -8.42 26.55
CA GLN A 173 -7.94 -7.74 27.81
C GLN A 173 -8.33 -8.72 28.93
N SER A 174 -7.40 -9.00 29.85
CA SER A 174 -7.56 -9.80 31.09
C SER A 174 -7.11 -11.27 31.07
N GLY A 175 -5.79 -11.54 31.03
CA GLY A 175 -5.23 -12.86 31.37
C GLY A 175 -3.72 -12.84 31.66
N GLU A 176 -3.22 -13.83 32.41
CA GLU A 176 -1.79 -14.04 32.72
C GLU A 176 -0.95 -14.40 31.48
N THR A 177 -1.59 -14.72 30.35
CA THR A 177 -0.96 -14.95 29.05
C THR A 177 -1.68 -14.16 27.95
N PRO A 178 -1.11 -13.05 27.43
CA PRO A 178 -1.75 -12.29 26.36
C PRO A 178 -1.77 -13.13 25.07
N THR A 179 -2.97 -13.38 24.55
CA THR A 179 -3.19 -14.08 23.27
C THR A 179 -2.94 -13.17 22.06
N LEU A 180 -2.94 -11.86 22.26
CA LEU A 180 -2.60 -10.87 21.25
C LEU A 180 -1.08 -10.75 21.14
N ARG A 181 -0.55 -10.96 19.92
CA ARG A 181 0.88 -10.87 19.61
C ARG A 181 1.13 -9.75 18.60
N LEU A 182 2.19 -8.97 18.81
CA LEU A 182 2.68 -7.99 17.85
C LEU A 182 3.86 -8.58 17.07
N LEU A 183 3.66 -8.80 15.78
CA LEU A 183 4.73 -9.27 14.89
C LEU A 183 5.31 -8.09 14.10
N CYS A 184 6.63 -8.04 13.98
CA CYS A 184 7.34 -7.00 13.26
C CYS A 184 8.33 -7.60 12.26
N SER A 185 8.51 -6.96 11.11
CA SER A 185 9.61 -7.24 10.20
C SER A 185 10.36 -5.96 9.86
N ILE A 186 11.68 -5.98 10.04
CA ILE A 186 12.58 -4.87 9.68
C ILE A 186 13.32 -5.11 8.35
N ALA A 187 12.97 -6.20 7.63
CA ALA A 187 13.49 -6.48 6.31
C ALA A 187 13.17 -5.33 5.35
N GLY A 188 14.11 -4.97 4.48
CA GLY A 188 14.00 -3.81 3.57
C GLY A 188 14.38 -4.20 2.16
N GLY A 189 13.99 -3.37 1.19
CA GLY A 189 14.23 -3.66 -0.23
C GLY A 189 13.45 -4.89 -0.69
N THR A 190 14.09 -5.73 -1.50
CA THR A 190 13.51 -6.95 -2.08
C THR A 190 13.65 -8.18 -1.18
N SER A 191 14.26 -8.05 0.01
CA SER A 191 14.35 -9.15 0.97
C SER A 191 12.97 -9.57 1.46
N GLU A 192 12.78 -10.88 1.62
CA GLU A 192 11.56 -11.44 2.20
C GLU A 192 11.32 -10.94 3.63
N ALA A 193 10.04 -10.84 4.01
CA ALA A 193 9.66 -10.47 5.36
C ALA A 193 10.06 -11.58 6.34
N GLN A 194 10.82 -11.20 7.36
CA GLN A 194 11.17 -12.03 8.51
C GLN A 194 10.37 -11.53 9.70
N TRP A 195 9.42 -12.33 10.19
CA TRP A 195 8.51 -11.94 11.26
C TRP A 195 9.08 -12.31 12.62
N GLU A 196 9.24 -11.32 13.48
CA GLU A 196 9.70 -11.46 14.85
C GLU A 196 8.60 -11.03 15.81
N ASP A 197 8.43 -11.77 16.90
CA ASP A 197 7.49 -11.43 17.96
C ASP A 197 8.11 -10.40 18.89
N VAL A 198 7.48 -9.22 18.95
CA VAL A 198 7.93 -8.08 19.75
C VAL A 198 6.91 -7.72 20.84
N THR A 199 6.07 -8.68 21.22
CA THR A 199 5.11 -8.52 22.31
C THR A 199 5.87 -8.33 23.64
N GLY A 200 5.58 -7.23 24.33
CA GLY A 200 6.17 -6.89 25.63
C GLY A 200 5.45 -7.53 26.80
#